data_AF-A0A2E0R4F4-F1
#
_entry.id   AF-A0A2E0R4F4-F1
#
_cell.length_a   1.000
_cell.length_b   1.000
_cell.length_c   1.000
_cell.angle_alpha   90.00
_cell.angle_beta   90.00
_cell.angle_gamma   90.00
#
_symmetry.space_group_name_H-M   'P 1'
#
loop_
_entity.id
_entity.type
_entity.pdbx_description
1 polymer ?
#
loop_
_entity_poly.entity_id
_entity_poly.type
_entity_poly.pdbx_seq_one_letter_code
_entity_poly.pdbx_strand_id
1 'polypeptide(L)' 'MRSYRKELWFEASQRRDIIHITPQVEACLVESGIQEGLCLVNAMHISASVFINDNESGLHRDY' A
#
# COMPACT_ATOMS: atom_id res chain seq x y z
N MET A 1 0.47 -24.73 0.95
CA MET A 1 0.41 -23.31 1.32
C MET A 1 1.28 -22.54 0.34
N ARG A 2 0.73 -21.56 -0.39
CA ARG A 2 1.50 -20.67 -1.28
C ARG A 2 1.79 -19.38 -0.52
N SER A 3 2.95 -18.79 -0.73
CA SER A 3 3.29 -17.46 -0.24
C SER A 3 3.85 -16.62 -1.38
N TYR A 4 3.62 -15.32 -1.30
CA TYR A 4 4.09 -14.32 -2.24
C TYR A 4 4.65 -13.14 -1.44
N ARG A 5 5.72 -12.54 -1.92
CA ARG A 5 6.36 -11.39 -1.29
C ARG A 5 6.82 -10.40 -2.36
N LYS A 6 6.48 -9.14 -2.18
CA LYS A 6 6.98 -8.02 -3.00
C LYS A 6 7.25 -6.81 -2.11
N GLU A 7 8.34 -6.12 -2.41
CA GLU A 7 8.64 -4.82 -1.79
C GLU A 7 8.24 -3.72 -2.76
N LEU A 8 7.52 -2.73 -2.26
CA LEU A 8 7.19 -1.52 -3.00
C LEU A 8 8.05 -0.38 -2.44
N TRP A 9 8.82 0.24 -3.32
CA TRP A 9 9.74 1.32 -2.99
C TRP A 9 9.14 2.64 -3.43
N PHE A 10 9.22 3.64 -2.55
CA PHE A 10 8.62 4.96 -2.77
C PHE A 10 9.62 6.05 -2.40
N GLU A 11 9.62 7.12 -3.20
CA GLU A 11 10.30 8.38 -2.89
C GLU A 11 9.22 9.44 -2.74
N ALA A 12 9.02 9.92 -1.50
CA ALA A 12 8.04 10.96 -1.22
C ALA A 12 8.55 12.32 -1.70
N SER A 13 7.70 13.08 -2.37
CA SER A 13 8.06 14.40 -2.91
C SER A 13 8.18 15.48 -1.82
N GLN A 14 7.54 15.23 -0.67
CA GLN A 14 7.48 16.12 0.48
C GLN A 14 7.68 15.34 1.79
N ARG A 15 7.95 16.04 2.88
CA ARG A 15 8.09 15.44 4.22
C ARG A 15 6.86 14.63 4.65
N ARG A 16 5.66 15.04 4.23
CA ARG A 16 4.40 14.33 4.43
C ARG A 16 3.73 14.23 3.08
N ASP A 17 3.44 13.00 2.66
CA ASP A 17 2.87 12.70 1.35
C ASP A 17 1.94 11.48 1.50
N ILE A 18 0.80 11.50 0.81
CA ILE A 18 -0.16 10.39 0.80
C ILE A 18 -0.09 9.77 -0.60
N ILE A 19 0.46 8.57 -0.67
CA ILE A 19 0.64 7.85 -1.93
C ILE A 19 -0.44 6.78 -2.04
N HIS A 20 -1.27 6.87 -3.08
CA HIS A 20 -2.27 5.85 -3.38
C HIS A 20 -1.61 4.59 -3.96
N ILE A 21 -1.67 3.47 -3.23
CA ILE A 21 -0.96 2.22 -3.57
C ILE A 21 -1.88 1.05 -3.96
N THR A 22 -3.21 1.25 -4.01
CA THR A 22 -4.18 0.20 -4.34
C THR A 22 -3.83 -0.52 -5.67
N PRO A 23 -3.49 0.18 -6.77
CA PRO A 23 -3.16 -0.49 -8.03
C PRO A 23 -1.93 -1.42 -7.93
N GLN A 24 -0.93 -1.02 -7.14
CA GLN A 24 0.28 -1.82 -6.91
C GLN A 24 -0.03 -3.07 -6.08
N VAL A 25 -0.92 -2.96 -5.09
CA VAL A 25 -1.38 -4.10 -4.28
C VAL A 25 -2.24 -5.05 -5.13
N GLU A 26 -3.13 -4.55 -5.97
CA GLU A 26 -3.92 -5.36 -6.90
C GLU A 26 -3.03 -6.14 -7.88
N ALA A 27 -1.98 -5.50 -8.42
CA ALA A 27 -0.99 -6.17 -9.26
C ALA A 27 -0.28 -7.31 -8.50
N CYS A 28 0.07 -7.11 -7.22
CA CYS A 28 0.62 -8.16 -6.37
C CYS A 28 -0.35 -9.35 -6.20
N LEU A 29 -1.65 -9.08 -6.03
CA LEU A 29 -2.66 -10.14 -5.91
C LEU A 29 -2.75 -10.97 -7.19
N VAL A 30 -2.81 -10.31 -8.36
CA VAL A 30 -2.83 -10.98 -9.67
C VAL A 30 -1.56 -11.81 -9.89
N GLU A 31 -0.38 -11.23 -9.64
CA GLU A 31 0.90 -11.92 -9.78
C GLU A 31 1.04 -13.12 -8.82
N SER A 32 0.46 -13.03 -7.62
CA SER A 32 0.55 -14.11 -6.62
C SER A 32 -0.20 -15.38 -7.03
N GLY A 33 -1.24 -15.25 -7.85
CA GLY A 33 -2.14 -16.36 -8.20
C GLY A 33 -2.83 -17.03 -7.00
N ILE A 34 -2.88 -16.36 -5.84
CA ILE A 34 -3.60 -16.82 -4.64
C ILE A 34 -5.06 -16.39 -4.78
N GLN A 35 -5.99 -17.35 -4.77
CA GLN A 35 -7.42 -17.08 -4.91
C GLN A 35 -8.09 -16.73 -3.58
N GLU A 36 -7.69 -17.40 -2.50
CA GLU A 36 -8.28 -17.25 -1.16
C GLU A 36 -7.14 -17.20 -0.13
N GLY A 37 -7.14 -16.19 0.75
CA GLY A 37 -6.09 -16.02 1.74
C GLY A 37 -6.11 -14.66 2.44
N LEU A 38 -4.96 -14.29 3.00
CA LEU A 38 -4.74 -13.01 3.69
C LEU A 38 -3.63 -12.23 2.97
N CYS A 39 -3.81 -10.91 2.86
CA CYS A 39 -2.80 -9.98 2.35
C CYS A 39 -2.35 -9.04 3.46
N LEU A 40 -1.07 -9.11 3.83
CA LEU A 40 -0.45 -8.16 4.76
C LEU A 40 0.27 -7.07 3.96
N VAL A 41 -0.08 -5.81 4.22
CA VAL A 41 0.60 -4.64 3.67
C VAL A 41 1.04 -3.76 4.83
N ASN A 42 2.35 -3.56 5.00
CA ASN A 42 2.90 -2.77 6.09
C ASN A 42 4.05 -1.87 5.59
N ALA A 43 4.23 -0.73 6.26
CA ALA A 43 5.43 0.07 6.10
C ALA A 43 6.60 -0.64 6.82
N MET A 44 7.76 -0.69 6.17
CA MET A 44 9.00 -1.21 6.78
C MET A 44 9.80 -0.11 7.51
N HIS A 45 9.41 1.16 7.34
CA HIS A 45 10.00 2.31 8.02
C HIS A 45 9.11 2.77 9.17
N ILE A 46 9.72 3.07 10.32
CA ILE A 46 9.02 3.47 11.56
C ILE A 46 8.39 4.88 11.51
N SER A 47 8.70 5.66 10.48
CA SER A 47 8.17 7.00 10.25
C SER A 47 7.19 7.07 9.07
N ALA A 48 6.72 5.92 8.61
CA ALA A 48 5.71 5.78 7.56
C ALA A 48 4.56 4.89 8.06
N SER A 49 3.44 4.89 7.35
CA SER A 49 2.28 4.08 7.70
C SER A 49 1.59 3.57 6.45
N VAL A 50 0.93 2.42 6.58
CA VAL A 50 -0.05 1.92 5.60
C VAL A 50 -1.38 1.95 6.30
N PHE A 51 -2.37 2.58 5.69
CA PHE A 51 -3.72 2.69 6.20
C PHE A 51 -4.72 2.63 5.05
N ILE A 52 -5.99 2.39 5.37
CA ILE A 52 -7.08 2.36 4.40
C ILE A 52 -8.04 3.50 4.76
N ASN A 53 -8.28 4.36 3.79
CA ASN A 53 -9.27 5.42 3.86
C ASN A 53 -9.73 5.77 2.43
N ASP A 54 -10.74 6.63 2.30
CA ASP A 54 -11.22 7.11 1.01
C ASP A 54 -10.15 7.96 0.29
N ASN A 55 -10.03 7.79 -1.03
CA ASN A 55 -9.04 8.48 -1.86
C ASN A 55 -9.62 9.79 -2.40
N GLU A 56 -9.99 10.67 -1.47
CA GLU A 56 -10.62 11.95 -1.75
C GLU A 56 -9.66 13.10 -1.37
N SER A 57 -9.52 14.05 -2.29
CA SER A 57 -8.53 15.13 -2.20
C SER A 57 -8.71 16.09 -1.03
N GLY A 58 -9.95 16.32 -0.58
CA GLY A 58 -10.27 17.10 0.61
C GLY A 58 -9.87 16.37 1.89
N LEU A 59 -10.20 15.09 1.99
CA LEU A 59 -9.77 14.23 3.11
C LEU A 59 -8.25 14.15 3.24
N HIS A 60 -7.52 14.16 2.12
CA HIS A 60 -6.05 14.18 2.13
C HIS A 60 -5.45 15.46 2.72
N ARG A 61 -6.20 16.57 2.71
CA ARG A 61 -5.77 17.85 3.31
C ARG A 61 -6.13 17.97 4.78
N ASP A 62 -7.18 17.27 5.21
CA ASP A 62 -7.66 17.28 6.58
C ASP A 62 -6.77 16.41 7.51
N TYR A 63 -6.02 15.48 6.93
CA TYR A 63 -5.11 14.53 7.61
C TYR A 63 -3.66 15.04 7.64
#